data_AF-A0A7S2FZC2-F1
#
_entry.id   AF-A0A7S2FZC2-F1
#
_cell.length_a   1.000
_cell.length_b   1.000
_cell.length_c   1.000
_cell.angle_alpha   90.00
_cell.angle_beta   90.00
_cell.angle_gamma   90.00
#
_symmetry.space_group_name_H-M   'P 1'
#
loop_
_entity.id
_entity.type
_entity.pdbx_description
1 polymer ?
#
loop_
_entity_poly.entity_id
_entity_poly.type
_entity_poly.pdbx_seq_one_letter_code
_entity_poly.pdbx_strand_id
1 'polypeptide(L)'
;GGRRARRVTERIYVPRRPYGCHAYLLSHRGAAKLMARASLANWHVDGVAWGIRDLNLYCVAPLLAHQAFVDPSTLGATMRGLEARIPRVIVDDYTKVDLQWTFNEPIIKLGPIPVTMTIGRCLGAIIAGYLLSALTQSRRLLVGHTILTLVCCTLVRVLCRPAAASEGVRAAGCGTAPPVV
;
A
#
# COMPACT_ATOMS: atom_id res chain seq x y z
N GLY A 1 -15.96 0.74 6.12
CA GLY A 1 -16.75 0.39 4.92
C GLY A 1 -15.85 0.38 3.69
N GLY A 2 -15.38 -0.81 3.28
CA GLY A 2 -14.38 -0.95 2.22
C GLY A 2 -15.00 -1.24 0.85
N ARG A 3 -14.67 -0.44 -0.17
CA ARG A 3 -15.05 -0.72 -1.56
C ARG A 3 -14.41 -2.05 -2.00
N ARG A 4 -15.22 -2.95 -2.59
CA ARG A 4 -14.82 -4.29 -3.07
C ARG A 4 -13.87 -4.19 -4.27
N ALA A 5 -13.03 -5.21 -4.45
CA ALA A 5 -12.13 -5.34 -5.61
C ALA A 5 -12.91 -5.28 -6.95
N ARG A 6 -12.30 -4.68 -7.98
CA ARG A 6 -12.96 -4.56 -9.29
C ARG A 6 -12.77 -5.85 -10.08
N ARG A 7 -13.85 -6.61 -10.28
CA ARG A 7 -13.82 -7.81 -11.12
C ARG A 7 -13.60 -7.44 -12.59
N VAL A 8 -12.71 -8.18 -13.24
CA VAL A 8 -12.50 -8.14 -14.70
C VAL A 8 -13.26 -9.31 -15.33
N THR A 9 -13.18 -10.48 -14.70
CA THR A 9 -13.98 -11.67 -14.99
C THR A 9 -14.43 -12.31 -13.67
N GLU A 10 -15.12 -13.45 -13.72
CA GLU A 10 -15.44 -14.23 -12.51
C GLU A 10 -14.18 -14.69 -11.76
N ARG A 11 -13.11 -14.99 -12.51
CA ARG A 11 -11.85 -15.55 -12.00
C ARG A 11 -10.73 -14.52 -11.86
N ILE A 12 -10.87 -13.33 -12.42
CA ILE A 12 -9.81 -12.31 -12.45
C ILE A 12 -10.36 -10.98 -11.93
N TYR A 13 -9.59 -10.30 -11.06
CA TYR A 13 -9.93 -8.97 -10.57
C TYR A 13 -8.70 -8.10 -10.37
N VAL A 14 -8.91 -6.80 -10.26
CA VAL A 14 -7.89 -5.84 -9.84
C VAL A 14 -8.00 -5.67 -8.33
N PRO A 15 -6.97 -6.03 -7.54
CA PRO A 15 -7.02 -5.87 -6.09
C PRO A 15 -7.04 -4.38 -5.76
N ARG A 16 -7.73 -4.01 -4.68
CA ARG A 16 -7.77 -2.61 -4.21
C ARG A 16 -6.38 -2.13 -3.80
N ARG A 17 -5.57 -3.03 -3.23
CA ARG A 17 -4.18 -2.82 -2.87
C ARG A 17 -3.36 -4.08 -3.21
N PRO A 18 -2.20 -3.96 -3.86
CA PRO A 18 -1.29 -5.08 -4.06
C PRO A 18 -0.67 -5.58 -2.76
N TYR A 19 -0.57 -4.72 -1.73
CA TYR A 19 0.00 -5.07 -0.43
C TYR A 19 -0.69 -6.30 0.18
N GLY A 20 0.11 -7.31 0.54
CA GLY A 20 -0.34 -8.60 1.04
C GLY A 20 -0.80 -9.59 -0.04
N CYS A 21 -0.93 -9.17 -1.31
CA CYS A 21 -1.16 -10.07 -2.45
C CYS A 21 0.21 -10.59 -2.91
N HIS A 22 0.60 -11.80 -2.50
CA HIS A 22 1.91 -12.39 -2.84
C HIS A 22 1.95 -13.08 -4.21
N ALA A 23 0.79 -13.22 -4.86
CA ALA A 23 0.69 -13.73 -6.22
C ALA A 23 -0.22 -12.84 -7.05
N TYR A 24 0.32 -12.30 -8.15
CA TYR A 24 -0.41 -11.48 -9.10
C TYR A 24 0.15 -11.59 -10.51
N LEU A 25 -0.70 -11.30 -11.49
CA LEU A 25 -0.41 -11.29 -12.91
C LEU A 25 -0.13 -9.87 -13.37
N LEU A 26 0.91 -9.72 -14.19
CA LEU A 26 1.33 -8.48 -14.82
C LEU A 26 1.50 -8.68 -16.32
N SER A 27 1.22 -7.64 -17.10
CA SER A 27 1.69 -7.59 -18.49
C SER A 27 3.22 -7.53 -18.55
N HIS A 28 3.82 -7.92 -19.68
CA HIS A 28 5.27 -7.80 -19.89
C HIS A 28 5.77 -6.36 -19.64
N ARG A 29 5.02 -5.35 -20.09
CA ARG A 29 5.32 -3.93 -19.81
C ARG A 29 5.22 -3.59 -18.32
N GLY A 30 4.22 -4.13 -17.61
CA GLY A 30 4.05 -3.96 -16.17
C GLY A 30 5.22 -4.58 -15.39
N ALA A 31 5.61 -5.79 -15.75
CA ALA A 31 6.76 -6.47 -15.17
C ALA A 31 8.06 -5.66 -15.36
N ALA A 32 8.31 -5.13 -16.56
CA ALA A 32 9.48 -4.28 -16.81
C ALA A 32 9.50 -3.02 -15.93
N LYS A 33 8.34 -2.35 -15.75
CA LYS A 33 8.22 -1.18 -14.84
C LYS A 33 8.48 -1.57 -13.38
N LEU A 34 7.94 -2.70 -12.95
CA LEU A 34 8.16 -3.20 -11.60
C LEU A 34 9.64 -3.49 -11.38
N MET A 35 10.29 -4.23 -12.28
CA MET A 35 11.72 -4.53 -12.22
C MET A 35 12.60 -3.27 -12.20
N ALA A 36 12.27 -2.26 -13.01
CA ALA A 36 13.00 -1.00 -13.02
C ALA A 36 12.95 -0.26 -11.67
N ARG A 37 11.89 -0.44 -10.88
CA ARG A 37 11.72 0.20 -9.55
C ARG A 37 12.01 -0.72 -8.36
N ALA A 38 11.95 -2.02 -8.58
CA ALA A 38 12.26 -3.09 -7.63
C ALA A 38 13.76 -3.41 -7.57
N SER A 39 14.61 -2.64 -8.27
CA SER A 39 16.08 -2.74 -8.25
C SER A 39 16.70 -2.60 -6.85
N LEU A 40 15.91 -2.21 -5.85
CA LEU A 40 16.26 -2.27 -4.44
C LEU A 40 15.56 -3.47 -3.81
N ALA A 41 16.18 -4.65 -3.90
CA ALA A 41 15.70 -5.92 -3.33
C ALA A 41 15.54 -5.94 -1.79
N ASN A 42 15.70 -4.79 -1.12
CA ASN A 42 15.50 -4.63 0.32
C ASN A 42 14.04 -4.38 0.71
N TRP A 43 13.11 -4.39 -0.24
CA TRP A 43 11.70 -4.03 -0.03
C TRP A 43 10.77 -5.12 -0.54
N HIS A 44 9.64 -5.32 0.15
CA HIS A 44 8.62 -6.24 -0.33
C HIS A 44 8.07 -5.74 -1.68
N VAL A 45 8.01 -6.64 -2.65
CA VAL A 45 7.64 -6.35 -4.05
C VAL A 45 6.24 -5.75 -4.17
N ASP A 46 5.34 -6.13 -3.26
CA ASP A 46 3.97 -5.61 -3.17
C ASP A 46 3.92 -4.11 -2.75
N GLY A 47 4.85 -3.67 -1.91
CA GLY A 47 5.04 -2.27 -1.54
C GLY A 47 5.58 -1.44 -2.71
N VAL A 48 6.50 -2.01 -3.51
CA VAL A 48 6.95 -1.36 -4.77
C VAL A 48 5.80 -1.29 -5.77
N ALA A 49 5.05 -2.38 -5.92
CA ALA A 49 3.91 -2.46 -6.82
C ALA A 49 2.82 -1.43 -6.46
N TRP A 50 2.56 -1.20 -5.17
CA TRP A 50 1.64 -0.15 -4.70
C TRP A 50 2.06 1.25 -5.15
N GLY A 51 3.37 1.53 -5.18
CA GLY A 51 3.93 2.80 -5.64
C GLY A 51 3.84 3.04 -7.15
N ILE A 52 3.40 2.06 -7.95
CA ILE A 52 3.30 2.15 -9.41
C ILE A 52 1.83 2.17 -9.82
N ARG A 53 1.29 3.38 -10.04
CA ARG A 53 -0.15 3.59 -10.32
C ARG A 53 -0.65 2.93 -11.60
N ASP A 54 0.20 2.77 -12.60
CA ASP A 54 -0.13 2.28 -13.94
C ASP A 54 0.46 0.87 -14.20
N LEU A 55 0.62 0.10 -13.12
CA LEU A 55 1.17 -1.25 -13.18
C LEU A 55 0.20 -2.25 -13.83
N ASN A 56 -1.11 -1.97 -13.76
CA ASN A 56 -2.20 -2.86 -14.23
C ASN A 56 -2.02 -4.28 -13.70
N LEU A 57 -2.16 -4.43 -12.39
CA LEU A 57 -1.98 -5.68 -11.67
C LEU A 57 -3.32 -6.41 -11.52
N TYR A 58 -3.30 -7.72 -11.77
CA TYR A 58 -4.48 -8.58 -11.68
C TYR A 58 -4.23 -9.74 -10.72
N CYS A 59 -5.25 -10.13 -9.97
CA CYS A 59 -5.24 -11.31 -9.11
C CYS A 59 -6.30 -12.31 -9.57
N VAL A 60 -6.06 -13.58 -9.29
CA VAL A 60 -7.06 -14.65 -9.46
C VAL A 60 -8.01 -14.65 -8.26
N ALA A 61 -9.30 -14.92 -8.48
CA ALA A 61 -10.33 -15.11 -7.47
C ALA A 61 -10.66 -16.61 -7.28
N PRO A 62 -10.65 -17.12 -6.03
CA PRO A 62 -10.18 -16.47 -4.80
C PRO A 62 -8.66 -16.22 -4.84
N LEU A 63 -8.18 -15.31 -3.97
CA LEU A 63 -6.76 -14.98 -3.88
C LEU A 63 -5.94 -16.25 -3.65
N LEU A 64 -5.04 -16.56 -4.59
CA LEU A 64 -4.26 -17.82 -4.59
C LEU A 64 -3.26 -17.89 -3.44
N ALA A 65 -2.65 -16.74 -3.11
CA ALA A 65 -1.67 -16.63 -2.04
C ALA A 65 -1.79 -15.27 -1.36
N HIS A 66 -1.81 -15.30 -0.03
CA HIS A 66 -1.66 -14.14 0.82
C HIS A 66 -0.53 -14.37 1.81
N GLN A 67 0.01 -13.31 2.39
CA GLN A 67 1.08 -13.44 3.37
C GLN A 67 0.56 -14.15 4.62
N ALA A 68 1.35 -15.09 5.11
CA ALA A 68 1.20 -15.56 6.47
C ALA A 68 1.79 -14.49 7.40
N PHE A 69 0.95 -13.64 7.99
CA PHE A 69 1.36 -12.64 8.99
C PHE A 69 1.64 -13.30 10.35
N VAL A 70 2.53 -14.29 10.34
CA VAL A 70 2.93 -15.07 11.53
C VAL A 70 4.24 -14.53 12.09
N ASP A 71 5.08 -13.98 11.23
CA ASP A 71 6.36 -13.36 11.61
C ASP A 71 6.27 -11.83 11.67
N PRO A 72 7.11 -11.17 12.50
CA PRO A 72 7.19 -9.72 12.54
C PRO A 72 7.63 -9.15 11.19
N SER A 73 7.09 -7.99 10.83
CA SER A 73 7.37 -7.35 9.55
C SER A 73 8.85 -6.97 9.40
N THR A 74 9.49 -7.47 8.34
CA THR A 74 10.85 -7.04 7.94
C THR A 74 10.89 -5.57 7.48
N LEU A 75 9.74 -4.96 7.15
CA LEU A 75 9.64 -3.54 6.81
C LEU A 75 9.65 -2.61 8.02
N GLY A 76 9.54 -3.16 9.23
CA GLY A 76 9.55 -2.33 10.41
C GLY A 76 9.41 -3.10 11.72
N ALA A 77 10.56 -3.29 12.37
CA ALA A 77 10.67 -3.27 13.82
C ALA A 77 10.41 -1.83 14.36
N THR A 78 9.36 -1.17 13.88
CA THR A 78 9.17 0.28 13.99
C THR A 78 8.91 0.71 15.43
N MET A 79 8.30 -0.16 16.26
CA MET A 79 8.17 0.08 17.70
C MET A 79 9.11 -0.80 18.53
N ARG A 80 10.21 -1.31 17.94
CA ARG A 80 11.20 -2.15 18.64
C ARG A 80 10.57 -3.37 19.35
N GLY A 81 9.54 -3.96 18.75
CA GLY A 81 8.85 -5.13 19.32
C GLY A 81 7.64 -4.80 20.20
N LEU A 82 7.28 -3.53 20.39
CA LEU A 82 5.99 -3.16 21.02
C LEU A 82 4.80 -3.66 20.19
N GLU A 83 4.97 -3.68 18.88
CA GLU A 83 4.01 -4.18 17.91
C GLU A 83 3.72 -5.69 18.09
N ALA A 84 4.70 -6.46 18.56
CA ALA A 84 4.52 -7.89 18.87
C ALA A 84 3.73 -8.12 20.18
N ARG A 85 3.51 -7.05 20.97
CA ARG A 85 2.67 -7.08 22.18
C ARG A 85 1.22 -6.66 21.90
N ILE A 86 0.93 -6.17 20.70
CA ILE A 86 -0.43 -5.82 20.30
C ILE A 86 -1.14 -7.13 19.93
N PRO A 87 -2.32 -7.41 20.49
CA PRO A 87 -3.11 -8.57 20.10
C PRO A 87 -3.30 -8.61 18.59
N ARG A 88 -3.25 -9.81 18.00
CA ARG A 88 -3.43 -9.99 16.56
C ARG A 88 -4.86 -9.63 16.16
N VAL A 89 -5.05 -8.40 15.71
CA VAL A 89 -6.33 -7.89 15.20
C VAL A 89 -6.26 -7.89 13.68
N ILE A 90 -7.04 -8.76 13.03
CA ILE A 90 -7.20 -8.75 11.57
C ILE A 90 -7.97 -7.48 11.19
N VAL A 91 -7.38 -6.64 10.35
CA VAL A 91 -8.02 -5.39 9.88
C VAL A 91 -8.52 -5.48 8.44
N ASP A 92 -8.03 -6.47 7.68
CA ASP A 92 -8.46 -6.75 6.32
C ASP A 92 -8.66 -8.24 6.13
N ASP A 93 -9.93 -8.64 6.03
CA ASP A 93 -10.29 -10.04 5.82
C ASP A 93 -9.91 -10.59 4.45
N TYR A 94 -9.71 -9.71 3.45
CA TYR A 94 -9.41 -10.12 2.09
C TYR A 94 -7.95 -10.52 1.92
N THR A 95 -7.01 -9.75 2.48
CA THR A 95 -5.57 -10.12 2.48
C THR A 95 -5.13 -10.80 3.77
N LYS A 96 -5.97 -10.86 4.81
CA LYS A 96 -5.66 -11.30 6.18
C LYS A 96 -4.62 -10.43 6.90
N VAL A 97 -4.39 -9.20 6.42
CA VAL A 97 -3.48 -8.23 7.05
C VAL A 97 -3.98 -7.92 8.47
N ASP A 98 -3.07 -8.01 9.43
CA ASP A 98 -3.32 -7.58 10.80
C ASP A 98 -2.87 -6.13 11.06
N LEU A 99 -3.19 -5.65 12.25
CA LEU A 99 -2.90 -4.29 12.68
C LEU A 99 -1.39 -3.98 12.73
N GLN A 100 -0.55 -4.92 13.15
CA GLN A 100 0.90 -4.74 13.19
C GLN A 100 1.45 -4.51 11.78
N TRP A 101 0.99 -5.30 10.81
CA TRP A 101 1.41 -5.16 9.43
C TRP A 101 0.85 -3.90 8.78
N THR A 102 -0.34 -3.47 9.18
CA THR A 102 -0.91 -2.17 8.75
C THR A 102 -0.03 -1.01 9.19
N PHE A 103 0.51 -1.02 10.41
CA PHE A 103 1.45 0.02 10.84
C PHE A 103 2.76 0.04 10.04
N ASN A 104 3.12 -1.07 9.41
CA ASN A 104 4.31 -1.18 8.56
C ASN A 104 4.00 -0.98 7.07
N GLU A 105 2.74 -0.70 6.69
CA GLU A 105 2.35 -0.43 5.31
C GLU A 105 3.04 0.86 4.82
N PRO A 106 3.78 0.81 3.69
CA PRO A 106 4.50 1.96 3.17
C PRO A 106 3.53 2.97 2.53
N ILE A 107 3.67 4.24 2.88
CA ILE A 107 2.88 5.36 2.33
C ILE A 107 3.69 6.13 1.30
N ILE A 108 4.89 6.59 1.66
CA ILE A 108 5.73 7.43 0.80
C ILE A 108 7.19 6.97 0.92
N LYS A 109 7.86 6.86 -0.22
CA LYS A 109 9.32 6.82 -0.29
C LYS A 109 9.83 8.24 -0.49
N LEU A 110 10.53 8.78 0.49
CA LEU A 110 11.27 10.00 0.29
C LEU A 110 12.51 9.60 -0.53
N GLY A 111 12.74 10.23 -1.70
CA GLY A 111 13.95 9.96 -2.50
C GLY A 111 15.22 10.33 -1.73
N PRO A 112 16.41 10.34 -2.38
CA PRO A 112 17.59 9.46 -2.17
C PRO A 112 17.87 8.89 -0.75
N ILE A 113 17.21 9.40 0.29
CA ILE A 113 17.23 8.94 1.66
C ILE A 113 16.54 7.55 1.72
N PRO A 114 17.14 6.52 2.34
CA PRO A 114 16.57 5.18 2.46
C PRO A 114 15.45 5.11 3.52
N VAL A 115 14.66 6.17 3.68
CA VAL A 115 13.58 6.27 4.67
C VAL A 115 12.24 6.08 3.98
N THR A 116 11.63 4.92 4.25
CA THR A 116 10.24 4.63 3.90
C THR A 116 9.34 5.15 5.02
N MET A 117 8.43 6.06 4.68
CA MET A 117 7.38 6.51 5.59
C MET A 117 6.27 5.46 5.61
N THR A 118 6.08 4.81 6.76
CA THR A 118 5.01 3.84 7.01
C THR A 118 3.85 4.50 7.78
N ILE A 119 2.67 3.87 7.79
CA ILE A 119 1.51 4.33 8.58
C ILE A 119 1.91 4.57 10.05
N GLY A 120 2.62 3.62 10.66
CA GLY A 120 3.07 3.69 12.04
C GLY A 120 4.05 4.84 12.29
N ARG A 121 5.03 5.07 11.39
CA ARG A 121 5.97 6.20 11.52
C ARG A 121 5.26 7.54 11.43
N CYS A 122 4.30 7.66 10.50
CA CYS A 122 3.50 8.88 10.37
C CYS A 122 2.64 9.13 11.61
N LEU A 123 1.94 8.11 12.12
CA LEU A 123 1.15 8.23 13.35
C LEU A 123 2.03 8.58 14.56
N GLY A 124 3.19 7.92 14.69
CA GLY A 124 4.15 8.20 15.75
C GLY A 124 4.65 9.65 15.70
N ALA A 125 5.01 10.16 14.53
CA ALA A 125 5.43 11.55 14.36
C ALA A 125 4.30 12.55 14.68
N ILE A 126 3.06 12.23 14.29
CA ILE A 126 1.89 13.05 14.62
C ILE A 126 1.70 13.13 16.13
N ILE A 127 1.67 11.98 16.81
CA ILE A 127 1.49 11.88 18.27
C ILE A 127 2.63 12.59 18.99
N ALA A 128 3.88 12.32 18.61
CA ALA A 128 5.06 12.92 19.22
C ALA A 128 5.07 14.45 19.11
N GLY A 129 4.68 15.01 17.96
CA GLY A 129 4.62 16.46 17.80
C GLY A 129 3.50 17.12 18.63
N TYR A 130 2.35 16.46 18.80
CA TYR A 130 1.30 16.96 19.70
C TYR A 130 1.71 16.85 21.18
N LEU A 131 2.34 15.74 21.57
CA LEU A 131 2.89 15.59 22.92
C LEU A 131 3.96 16.64 23.20
N LEU A 132 4.89 16.88 22.28
CA LEU A 132 5.91 17.91 22.43
C LEU A 132 5.29 19.31 22.55
N SER A 133 4.26 19.61 21.76
CA SER A 133 3.53 20.87 21.84
C SER A 133 2.84 21.06 23.20
N ALA A 134 2.27 19.99 23.75
CA ALA A 134 1.65 20.00 25.07
C ALA A 134 2.69 20.13 26.20
N LEU A 135 3.79 19.38 26.14
CA LEU A 135 4.87 19.42 27.14
C LEU A 135 5.54 20.80 27.20
N THR A 136 5.72 21.45 26.04
CA THR A 136 6.32 22.78 25.94
C THR A 136 5.33 23.93 26.08
N GLN A 137 4.02 23.62 26.17
CA GLN A 137 2.92 24.60 26.17
C GLN A 137 3.02 25.63 25.02
N SER A 138 3.63 25.24 23.90
CA SER A 138 3.93 26.14 22.79
C SER A 138 2.82 26.15 21.76
N ARG A 139 2.05 27.25 21.73
CA ARG A 139 1.00 27.46 20.72
C ARG A 139 1.55 27.49 19.29
N ARG A 140 2.78 27.98 19.10
CA ARG A 140 3.43 28.03 17.77
C ARG A 140 3.75 26.63 17.27
N LEU A 141 4.29 25.76 18.14
CA LEU A 141 4.55 24.36 17.80
C LEU A 141 3.25 23.61 17.50
N LEU A 142 2.21 23.81 18.31
CA LEU A 142 0.90 23.21 18.09
C LEU A 142 0.36 23.57 16.70
N VAL A 143 0.27 24.87 16.39
CA VAL A 143 -0.25 25.35 15.11
C VAL A 143 0.61 24.88 13.93
N GLY A 144 1.94 25.01 14.04
CA GLY A 144 2.86 24.56 12.99
C GLY A 144 2.75 23.06 12.72
N HIS A 145 2.68 22.24 13.77
CA HIS A 145 2.54 20.79 13.66
C HIS A 145 1.18 20.37 13.10
N THR A 146 0.10 21.06 13.48
CA THR A 146 -1.23 20.85 12.88
C THR A 146 -1.22 21.16 11.39
N ILE A 147 -0.63 22.29 10.96
CA ILE A 147 -0.51 22.64 9.54
C ILE A 147 0.30 21.58 8.80
N LEU A 148 1.46 21.18 9.32
CA LEU A 148 2.29 20.14 8.72
C LEU A 148 1.53 18.82 8.57
N THR A 149 0.80 18.42 9.61
CA THR A 149 -0.03 17.20 9.60
C THR A 149 -1.10 17.28 8.51
N LEU A 150 -1.79 18.42 8.38
CA LEU A 150 -2.82 18.64 7.36
C LEU A 150 -2.24 18.60 5.94
N VAL A 151 -1.07 19.22 5.73
CA VAL A 151 -0.35 19.19 4.45
C VAL A 151 0.05 17.76 4.09
N CYS A 152 0.65 17.02 5.02
CA CYS A 152 1.03 15.63 4.81
C CYS A 152 -0.19 14.74 4.51
N CYS A 153 -1.28 14.86 5.28
CA CYS A 153 -2.52 14.12 5.02
C CYS A 153 -3.12 14.44 3.64
N THR A 154 -3.06 15.70 3.22
CA THR A 154 -3.54 16.14 1.90
C THR A 154 -2.66 15.58 0.79
N LEU A 155 -1.34 15.66 0.96
CA LEU A 155 -0.37 15.10 0.02
C LEU A 155 -0.57 13.59 -0.12
N VAL A 156 -0.70 12.85 0.98
CA VAL A 156 -1.01 11.41 0.95
C VAL A 156 -2.33 11.15 0.23
N ARG A 157 -3.39 11.93 0.47
CA ARG A 157 -4.66 11.76 -0.26
C ARG A 157 -4.52 12.00 -1.77
N VAL A 158 -3.71 12.96 -2.19
CA VAL A 158 -3.45 13.24 -3.62
C VAL A 158 -2.54 12.18 -4.23
N LEU A 159 -1.53 11.70 -3.49
CA LEU A 159 -0.57 10.68 -3.91
C LEU A 159 -1.17 9.25 -3.88
N CYS A 160 -2.13 8.99 -3.02
CA CYS A 160 -2.84 7.72 -2.91
C CYS A 160 -4.24 7.76 -3.52
N ARG A 161 -4.65 8.89 -4.14
CA ARG A 161 -5.86 8.91 -4.96
C ARG A 161 -5.69 7.83 -6.02
N PRO A 162 -6.61 6.85 -6.11
CA PRO A 162 -6.56 5.89 -7.19
C PRO A 162 -6.53 6.71 -8.48
N ALA A 163 -5.60 6.41 -9.39
CA ALA A 163 -5.67 6.97 -10.72
C ALA A 163 -7.11 6.74 -11.19
N ALA A 164 -7.85 7.82 -11.46
CA ALA A 164 -9.12 7.70 -12.14
C ALA A 164 -8.77 6.85 -13.36
N ALA A 165 -9.24 5.60 -13.36
CA ALA A 165 -9.01 4.71 -14.48
C ALA A 165 -9.48 5.50 -15.68
N SER A 166 -8.58 5.75 -16.63
CA SER A 166 -8.88 6.33 -17.91
C SER A 166 -10.20 5.74 -18.41
N GLU A 167 -11.27 6.52 -18.30
CA GLU A 167 -12.48 6.30 -19.07
C GLU A 167 -12.03 6.39 -20.53
N GLY A 168 -11.86 5.23 -21.19
CA GLY A 168 -11.38 5.23 -22.56
C GLY A 168 -10.52 4.07 -23.02
N VAL A 169 -10.49 2.91 -22.33
CA VAL A 169 -10.23 1.67 -23.09
C VAL A 169 -11.54 1.30 -23.75
N ARG A 170 -11.74 1.89 -24.94
CA ARG A 170 -12.73 1.47 -25.93
C ARG A 170 -12.79 -0.05 -25.93
N ALA A 171 -14.01 -0.58 -25.87
CA ALA A 171 -14.33 -1.88 -26.42
C ALA A 171 -13.95 -1.86 -27.91
N ALA A 172 -12.69 -2.14 -28.21
CA ALA A 172 -12.23 -2.52 -29.54
C ALA A 172 -12.03 -4.03 -29.46
N GLY A 173 -12.78 -4.74 -30.31
CA GLY A 173 -13.07 -6.16 -30.18
C GLY A 173 -11.84 -7.04 -29.99
N CYS A 174 -11.95 -7.97 -29.05
CA CYS A 174 -11.20 -9.20 -29.14
C CYS A 174 -12.05 -10.15 -29.97
N GLY A 175 -11.61 -10.37 -31.21
CA GLY A 175 -12.20 -11.32 -32.13
C GLY A 175 -12.22 -12.72 -31.52
N THR A 176 -13.25 -13.47 -31.92
CA THR A 176 -13.37 -14.91 -31.78
C THR A 176 -12.04 -15.60 -32.04
N ALA A 177 -11.51 -16.30 -31.02
CA ALA A 177 -10.45 -17.26 -31.23
C ALA A 177 -10.99 -18.40 -32.13
N PRO A 178 -10.23 -18.86 -33.15
CA PRO A 178 -10.66 -20.01 -33.94
C PRO A 178 -10.66 -21.27 -33.06
N PRO A 179 -11.55 -22.23 -33.33
CA PRO A 179 -11.58 -23.49 -32.61
C PRO A 179 -10.29 -24.26 -32.88
N VAL A 180 -9.66 -24.73 -31.80
CA VAL A 180 -8.57 -25.70 -31.87
C VAL A 180 -9.19 -27.03 -32.32
N VAL A 181 -8.76 -27.52 -33.49
CA VAL A 181 -8.96 -28.91 -33.94
C VAL A 181 -7.73 -29.69 -33.50
#